data_AF-W4L338-F1
#
_entry.id   AF-W4L338-F1
#
_cell.length_a   1.000
_cell.length_b   1.000
_cell.length_c   1.000
_cell.angle_alpha   90.00
_cell.angle_beta   90.00
_cell.angle_gamma   90.00
#
_symmetry.space_group_name_H-M   'P 1'
#
loop_
_entity.id
_entity.type
_entity.pdbx_description
1 polymer ?
#
loop_
_entity_poly.entity_id
_entity_poly.type
_entity_poly.pdbx_seq_one_letter_code
_entity_poly.pdbx_strand_id
1 'polypeptide(L)'
;GARILMVHASPWQPFDGYVTPQSRDFRRIADLPYDYVILGHTHMAMVHEAGSVTVINPGSCAEPRDRDPRGSYAVLDLAQRRVDIHRFSQD
;
A
#
# COMPACT_ATOMS: atom_id res chain seq x y z
N GLY A 1 -4.87 12.29 -16.10
CA GLY A 1 -5.46 11.39 -15.08
C GLY A 1 -4.33 10.70 -14.32
N ALA A 2 -4.59 10.19 -13.12
CA ALA A 2 -3.59 9.46 -12.33
C ALA A 2 -3.31 8.07 -12.91
N ARG A 3 -2.03 7.66 -12.94
CA ARG A 3 -1.61 6.30 -13.30
C ARG A 3 -1.46 5.48 -12.04
N ILE A 4 -2.18 4.38 -11.94
CA ILE A 4 -2.22 3.55 -10.74
C ILE A 4 -1.80 2.13 -11.12
N LEU A 5 -0.81 1.60 -10.41
CA LEU A 5 -0.51 0.17 -10.41
C LEU A 5 -1.12 -0.47 -9.17
N MET A 6 -1.82 -1.59 -9.33
CA MET A 6 -2.33 -2.38 -8.22
C MET A 6 -1.92 -3.83 -8.40
N VAL A 7 -1.22 -4.37 -7.40
CA VAL A 7 -0.74 -5.76 -7.37
C VAL A 7 -0.89 -6.32 -5.96
N HIS A 8 -1.01 -7.65 -5.83
CA HIS A 8 -1.21 -8.26 -4.51
C HIS A 8 0.03 -8.10 -3.61
N ALA A 9 1.22 -8.45 -4.10
CA ALA A 9 2.47 -8.39 -3.35
C ALA A 9 3.45 -7.42 -4.02
N SER A 10 4.64 -7.84 -4.44
CA SER A 10 5.58 -6.99 -5.18
C SER A 10 5.25 -6.90 -6.68
N PRO A 11 5.60 -5.80 -7.38
CA PRO A 11 5.28 -5.60 -8.79
C PRO A 11 6.26 -6.28 -9.76
N TRP A 12 7.11 -7.19 -9.27
CA TRP A 12 8.14 -7.85 -10.07
C TRP A 12 8.09 -9.36 -9.84
N GLN A 13 8.42 -10.15 -10.87
CA GLN A 13 8.50 -11.60 -10.74
C GLN A 13 9.37 -12.01 -9.54
N PRO A 14 8.90 -12.97 -8.70
CA PRO A 14 7.74 -13.85 -8.90
C PRO A 14 6.36 -13.27 -8.53
N PHE A 15 6.26 -11.98 -8.23
CA PHE A 15 5.06 -11.26 -7.81
C PHE A 15 4.50 -11.66 -6.43
N ASP A 16 5.36 -12.17 -5.56
CA ASP A 16 5.06 -12.67 -4.21
C ASP A 16 5.91 -12.01 -3.10
N GLY A 17 6.71 -10.98 -3.44
CA GLY A 17 7.60 -10.33 -2.51
C GLY A 17 6.88 -9.47 -1.47
N TYR A 18 7.37 -9.49 -0.22
CA TYR A 18 6.85 -8.68 0.89
C TYR A 18 7.47 -7.27 0.88
N VAL A 19 6.67 -6.26 0.54
CA VAL A 19 7.06 -4.84 0.70
C VAL A 19 6.52 -4.31 2.02
N THR A 20 7.29 -4.49 3.10
CA THR A 20 6.96 -3.99 4.45
C THR A 20 7.33 -2.50 4.59
N PRO A 21 6.89 -1.82 5.67
CA PRO A 21 7.28 -0.42 5.92
C PRO A 21 8.80 -0.17 6.04
N GLN A 22 9.60 -1.22 6.24
CA GLN A 22 11.06 -1.14 6.30
C GLN A 22 11.74 -1.63 5.00
N SER A 23 10.97 -1.93 3.95
CA SER A 23 11.52 -2.45 2.71
C SER A 23 12.47 -1.45 2.05
N ARG A 24 13.53 -1.97 1.44
CA ARG A 24 14.44 -1.17 0.58
C ARG A 24 13.89 -0.99 -0.84
N ASP A 25 12.84 -1.71 -1.17
CA ASP A 25 12.23 -1.72 -2.51
C ASP A 25 11.57 -0.40 -2.88
N PHE A 26 11.29 0.49 -1.92
CA PHE A 26 10.75 1.82 -2.20
C PHE A 26 11.59 2.60 -3.21
N ARG A 27 12.92 2.42 -3.20
CA ARG A 27 13.80 3.04 -4.21
C ARG A 27 13.47 2.59 -5.62
N ARG A 28 13.23 1.28 -5.81
CA ARG A 28 12.87 0.71 -7.10
C ARG A 28 11.43 1.04 -7.49
N ILE A 29 10.53 1.19 -6.51
CA ILE A 29 9.15 1.63 -6.75
C ILE A 29 9.11 3.10 -7.20
N ALA A 30 9.98 3.95 -6.65
CA ALA A 30 10.07 5.37 -7.02
C ALA A 30 10.37 5.61 -8.51
N ASP A 31 11.05 4.66 -9.17
CA ASP A 31 11.39 4.73 -10.59
C ASP A 31 10.25 4.24 -11.51
N LEU A 32 9.15 3.72 -10.96
CA LEU A 32 8.03 3.22 -11.77
C LEU A 32 7.21 4.37 -12.36
N PRO A 33 6.65 4.20 -13.57
CA PRO A 33 5.88 5.23 -14.25
C PRO A 33 4.43 5.29 -13.75
N TYR A 34 4.22 5.40 -12.44
CA TYR A 34 2.91 5.51 -11.80
C TYR A 34 2.87 6.67 -10.80
N ASP A 35 1.69 7.22 -10.56
CA ASP A 35 1.46 8.17 -9.46
C ASP A 35 1.25 7.42 -8.14
N TYR A 36 0.59 6.27 -8.21
CA TYR A 36 0.26 5.44 -7.05
C TYR A 36 0.60 3.98 -7.31
N VAL A 37 1.18 3.31 -6.32
CA VAL A 37 1.44 1.86 -6.34
C VAL A 37 0.75 1.23 -5.13
N ILE A 38 -0.31 0.48 -5.38
CA ILE A 38 -1.14 -0.16 -4.36
C ILE A 38 -0.74 -1.63 -4.25
N LEU A 39 -0.29 -2.00 -3.05
CA LEU A 39 0.18 -3.33 -2.67
C LEU A 39 -0.76 -3.92 -1.60
N GLY A 40 -0.58 -5.20 -1.30
CA GLY A 40 -1.23 -5.90 -0.18
C GLY A 40 -0.25 -6.87 0.46
N HIS A 41 -0.63 -8.15 0.56
CA HIS A 41 0.19 -9.30 0.96
C HIS A 41 0.76 -9.29 2.40
N THR A 42 1.35 -8.19 2.85
CA THR A 42 1.93 -8.05 4.20
C THR A 42 0.87 -7.95 5.30
N HIS A 43 -0.34 -7.51 4.93
CA HIS A 43 -1.43 -7.16 5.86
C HIS A 43 -1.06 -6.04 6.85
N MET A 44 -0.08 -5.22 6.50
CA MET A 44 0.36 -4.07 7.29
C MET A 44 -0.08 -2.81 6.58
N ALA A 45 -0.94 -2.01 7.20
CA ALA A 45 -1.39 -0.78 6.58
C ALA A 45 -0.22 0.22 6.49
N MET A 46 -0.10 0.87 5.35
CA MET A 46 1.05 1.72 5.05
C MET A 46 0.68 2.74 3.97
N VAL A 47 1.13 3.98 4.17
CA VAL A 47 1.27 4.98 3.11
C VAL A 47 2.72 5.45 3.17
N HIS A 48 3.43 5.36 2.05
CA HIS A 48 4.84 5.73 1.97
C HIS A 48 5.12 6.51 0.69
N GLU A 49 5.73 7.69 0.83
CA GLU A 49 6.14 8.50 -0.32
C GLU A 49 7.52 8.04 -0.81
N ALA A 50 7.55 7.48 -2.02
CA ALA A 50 8.75 7.00 -2.70
C ALA A 50 9.01 7.86 -3.94
N GLY A 51 9.78 8.95 -3.78
CA GLY A 51 10.00 9.92 -4.87
C GLY A 51 8.69 10.61 -5.23
N SER A 52 8.25 10.49 -6.48
CA SER A 52 6.93 10.99 -6.94
C SER A 52 5.80 9.96 -6.84
N VAL A 53 6.09 8.76 -6.32
CA VAL A 53 5.14 7.65 -6.23
C VAL A 53 4.65 7.52 -4.80
N THR A 54 3.33 7.54 -4.59
CA THR A 54 2.74 7.19 -3.31
C THR A 54 2.49 5.68 -3.26
N VAL A 55 3.19 4.97 -2.39
CA VAL A 55 3.01 3.53 -2.17
C VAL A 55 1.98 3.31 -1.07
N ILE A 56 0.97 2.50 -1.35
CA ILE A 56 -0.17 2.26 -0.46
C ILE A 56 -0.27 0.78 -0.19
N ASN A 57 -0.40 0.40 1.07
CA ASN A 57 -0.92 -0.90 1.48
C ASN A 57 -2.12 -0.63 2.39
N PRO A 58 -3.34 -1.05 2.04
CA PRO A 58 -4.52 -0.78 2.86
C PRO A 58 -4.52 -1.57 4.17
N GLY A 59 -3.60 -2.53 4.34
CA GLY A 59 -3.62 -3.50 5.44
C GLY A 59 -4.52 -4.68 5.10
N SER A 60 -5.17 -5.26 6.10
CA SER A 60 -6.09 -6.38 5.92
C SER A 60 -7.41 -6.12 6.64
N CYS A 61 -8.51 -6.45 5.99
CA CYS A 61 -9.85 -6.35 6.57
C CYS A 61 -10.05 -7.35 7.72
N ALA A 62 -9.36 -8.49 7.71
CA ALA A 62 -9.60 -9.62 8.61
C ALA A 62 -8.36 -10.06 9.41
N GLU A 63 -7.16 -9.96 8.85
CA GLU A 63 -5.92 -10.45 9.47
C GLU A 63 -4.83 -9.37 9.52
N PRO A 64 -5.01 -8.24 10.24
CA PRO A 64 -3.98 -7.20 10.33
C PRO A 64 -2.71 -7.72 11.02
N ARG A 65 -1.53 -7.27 10.56
CA ARG A 65 -0.21 -7.73 11.05
C ARG A 65 0.69 -6.60 11.52
N ASP A 66 0.13 -5.42 11.79
CA ASP A 66 0.85 -4.20 12.16
C ASP A 66 0.62 -3.73 13.61
N ARG A 67 0.28 -4.68 14.49
CA ARG A 67 0.04 -4.49 15.95
C ARG A 67 -1.25 -3.74 16.30
N ASP A 68 -2.03 -3.30 15.32
CA ASP A 68 -3.43 -2.88 15.52
C ASP A 68 -4.35 -4.06 15.15
N PRO A 69 -5.16 -4.60 16.09
CA PRO A 69 -6.00 -5.76 15.82
C PRO A 69 -7.23 -5.45 14.95
N ARG A 70 -7.54 -4.18 14.71
CA ARG A 70 -8.70 -3.76 13.91
C ARG A 70 -8.48 -4.03 12.43
N GLY A 71 -9.57 -4.39 11.74
CA GLY A 71 -9.59 -4.45 10.28
C GLY A 71 -9.21 -3.11 9.66
N SER A 72 -8.57 -3.14 8.49
CA SER A 72 -8.01 -1.97 7.83
C SER A 72 -8.37 -1.88 6.35
N TYR A 73 -8.64 -0.67 5.88
CA TYR A 73 -8.78 -0.33 4.47
C TYR A 73 -8.24 1.08 4.19
N ALA A 74 -8.09 1.44 2.91
CA ALA A 74 -7.64 2.77 2.49
C ALA A 74 -8.68 3.46 1.59
N VAL A 75 -8.78 4.78 1.70
CA VAL A 75 -9.51 5.63 0.76
C VAL A 75 -8.51 6.51 0.03
N LEU A 76 -8.42 6.35 -1.29
CA LEU A 76 -7.61 7.21 -2.17
C LEU A 76 -8.52 8.21 -2.89
N ASP A 77 -8.43 9.47 -2.49
CA ASP A 77 -9.09 10.58 -3.16
C ASP A 77 -8.17 11.13 -4.26
N LEU A 78 -8.53 10.87 -5.53
CA LEU A 78 -7.74 11.31 -6.69
C LEU A 78 -7.88 12.79 -7.02
N ALA A 79 -8.97 13.44 -6.60
CA ALA A 79 -9.18 14.87 -6.82
C ALA A 79 -8.35 15.68 -5.84
N GLN A 80 -8.30 15.24 -4.58
CA GLN A 80 -7.53 15.88 -3.51
C GLN A 80 -6.11 15.33 -3.38
N ARG A 81 -5.77 14.27 -4.12
CA ARG A 81 -4.50 13.52 -4.05
C ARG A 81 -4.15 13.11 -2.61
N ARG A 82 -5.14 12.65 -1.85
CA ARG A 82 -5.00 12.25 -0.45
C ARG A 82 -5.30 10.76 -0.28
N VAL A 83 -4.54 10.10 0.60
CA VAL A 83 -4.80 8.72 1.02
C VAL A 83 -5.03 8.71 2.52
N ASP A 84 -6.15 8.11 2.94
CA ASP A 84 -6.50 7.95 4.34
C ASP A 84 -6.61 6.44 4.67
N ILE A 85 -5.94 6.00 5.73
CA ILE A 85 -6.10 4.63 6.28
C ILE A 85 -7.20 4.65 7.33
N HIS A 86 -8.18 3.77 7.18
CA HIS A 86 -9.30 3.60 8.09
C HIS A 86 -9.21 2.27 8.81
N ARG A 87 -9.58 2.29 10.09
CA ARG A 87 -9.64 1.10 10.96
C ARG A 87 -11.05 0.88 11.47
N PHE A 88 -11.48 -0.37 11.57
CA PHE A 88 -12.81 -0.75 12.05
C PHE A 88 -12.76 -1.97 12.96
N SER A 89 -13.67 -2.02 13.95
CA SER A 89 -13.81 -3.20 14.83
C SER A 89 -14.40 -4.37 14.04
N GLN A 90 -13.97 -5.59 14.39
CA GLN A 90 -14.46 -6.83 13.77
C GLN A 90 -15.48 -7.57 14.66
N ASP A 91 -15.91 -6.92 15.75
CA ASP A 91 -16.78 -7.45 16.79
C ASP A 91 -18.25 -7.58 16.37
#